data_AF-A0A383D5B2-F1
#
_entry.id   AF-A0A383D5B2-F1
#
_cell.length_a   1.000
_cell.length_b   1.000
_cell.length_c   1.000
_cell.angle_alpha   90.00
_cell.angle_beta   90.00
_cell.angle_gamma   90.00
#
_symmetry.space_group_name_H-M   'P 1'
#
loop_
_entity.id
_entity.type
_entity.pdbx_description
1 polymer ?
#
loop_
_entity_poly.entity_id
_entity_poly.type
_entity_poly.pdbx_seq_one_letter_code
_entity_poly.pdbx_strand_id
1 'polypeptide(L)'
;DEEMKTAKNSFIQTFPQSFATKGQVAGAFLDEEYTGRAKGNPDYYKNYRAKIAAVTKADVQRVAKKYLKPEKTVVLIVGDKKTIIKGHPDHPVKPKNLTSGGLIEIPLRDPYTLEPIK
;
A
#
# COMPACT_ATOMS: atom_id res chain seq x y z
N ASP A 1 -22.11 2.19 4.50
CA ASP A 1 -22.49 1.99 3.09
C ASP A 1 -21.99 3.10 2.18
N GLU A 2 -22.06 4.37 2.61
CA GLU A 2 -21.46 5.49 1.85
C GLU A 2 -19.96 5.30 1.56
N GLU A 3 -19.14 4.91 2.54
CA GLU A 3 -17.70 4.65 2.29
C GLU A 3 -17.48 3.56 1.22
N MET A 4 -18.27 2.47 1.25
CA MET A 4 -18.19 1.39 0.26
C MET A 4 -18.58 1.88 -1.13
N LYS A 5 -19.65 2.69 -1.22
CA LYS A 5 -20.11 3.28 -2.48
C LYS A 5 -19.05 4.23 -3.05
N THR A 6 -18.52 5.13 -2.24
CA THR A 6 -17.46 6.08 -2.63
C THR A 6 -16.22 5.36 -3.12
N ALA A 7 -15.73 4.36 -2.37
CA ALA A 7 -14.55 3.60 -2.76
C ALA A 7 -14.76 2.84 -4.09
N LYS A 8 -15.89 2.13 -4.23
CA LYS A 8 -16.21 1.42 -5.49
C LYS A 8 -16.31 2.38 -6.67
N ASN A 9 -16.99 3.50 -6.49
CA ASN A 9 -17.11 4.52 -7.54
C ASN A 9 -15.74 5.07 -7.93
N SER A 10 -14.87 5.35 -6.96
CA SER A 10 -13.50 5.81 -7.24
C SER A 10 -12.77 4.83 -8.17
N PHE A 11 -12.70 3.54 -7.82
CA PHE A 11 -12.03 2.54 -8.66
C PHE A 11 -12.68 2.36 -10.03
N ILE A 12 -14.02 2.35 -10.11
CA ILE A 12 -14.74 2.12 -11.36
C ILE A 12 -14.67 3.32 -12.30
N GLN A 13 -14.74 4.54 -11.76
CA GLN A 13 -14.80 5.77 -12.54
C GLN A 13 -13.42 6.24 -12.99
N THR A 14 -12.37 6.00 -12.21
CA THR A 14 -11.00 6.33 -12.63
C THR A 14 -10.37 5.26 -13.52
N PHE A 15 -10.96 4.07 -13.62
CA PHE A 15 -10.44 2.96 -14.44
C PHE A 15 -10.04 3.35 -15.88
N PRO A 16 -10.85 4.11 -16.65
CA PRO A 16 -10.46 4.50 -18.01
C PRO A 16 -9.21 5.40 -18.06
N GLN A 17 -8.87 6.09 -16.97
CA GLN A 17 -7.70 7.00 -16.92
C GLN A 17 -6.37 6.24 -17.04
N SER A 18 -6.35 4.96 -16.65
CA SER A 18 -5.19 4.08 -16.86
C SER A 18 -4.90 3.78 -18.34
N PHE A 19 -5.80 4.18 -19.26
CA PHE A 19 -5.69 3.92 -20.70
C PHE A 19 -5.81 5.20 -21.55
N ALA A 20 -5.63 6.38 -20.95
CA ALA A 20 -5.90 7.66 -21.62
C ALA A 20 -4.87 8.02 -22.71
N THR A 21 -3.63 7.52 -22.61
CA THR A 21 -2.57 7.77 -23.59
C THR A 21 -1.97 6.47 -24.12
N LYS A 22 -1.36 6.51 -25.31
CA LYS A 22 -0.68 5.36 -25.92
C LYS A 22 0.38 4.74 -25.00
N GLY A 23 1.13 5.58 -24.28
CA GLY A 23 2.16 5.13 -23.34
C GLY A 23 1.57 4.41 -22.13
N GLN A 24 0.45 4.89 -21.58
CA GLN A 24 -0.24 4.23 -20.48
C GLN A 24 -0.85 2.88 -20.92
N VAL A 25 -1.44 2.83 -22.11
CA VAL A 25 -1.95 1.58 -22.69
C VAL A 25 -0.81 0.57 -22.82
N ALA A 26 0.31 0.96 -23.44
CA ALA A 26 1.47 0.08 -23.59
C ALA A 26 2.02 -0.41 -22.24
N GLY A 27 2.21 0.50 -21.28
CA GLY A 27 2.68 0.17 -19.93
C GLY A 27 1.77 -0.81 -19.21
N ALA A 28 0.45 -0.57 -19.25
CA ALA A 28 -0.52 -1.45 -18.60
C ALA A 28 -0.45 -2.89 -19.12
N PHE A 29 -0.35 -3.09 -20.45
CA PHE A 29 -0.23 -4.45 -21.00
C PHE A 29 1.16 -5.08 -20.78
N LEU A 30 2.23 -4.27 -20.77
CA LEU A 30 3.57 -4.75 -20.42
C LEU A 30 3.63 -5.23 -18.96
N ASP A 31 3.01 -4.52 -18.02
CA ASP A 31 2.94 -4.92 -16.61
C ASP A 31 2.17 -6.23 -16.44
N GLU A 32 1.08 -6.44 -17.19
CA GLU A 32 0.34 -7.72 -17.14
C GLU A 32 1.16 -8.89 -17.70
N GLU A 33 1.96 -8.67 -18.74
CA GLU A 33 2.86 -9.70 -19.28
C GLU A 33 4.00 -9.99 -18.29
N TYR A 34 4.64 -8.94 -17.77
CA TYR A 34 5.74 -9.05 -16.82
C TYR A 34 5.34 -9.77 -15.53
N THR A 35 4.15 -9.48 -15.00
CA THR A 35 3.61 -10.14 -13.80
C THR A 35 3.03 -11.52 -14.09
N GLY A 36 2.96 -11.95 -15.36
CA GLY A 36 2.35 -13.21 -15.80
C GLY A 36 0.82 -13.22 -15.74
N ARG A 37 0.18 -12.09 -15.44
CA ARG A 37 -1.28 -11.98 -15.34
C ARG A 37 -1.95 -12.09 -16.71
N ALA A 38 -1.30 -11.64 -17.78
CA ALA A 38 -1.81 -11.81 -19.15
C ALA A 38 -2.08 -13.30 -19.47
N LYS A 39 -1.22 -14.20 -19.01
CA LYS A 39 -1.40 -15.66 -19.14
C LYS A 39 -2.43 -16.22 -18.16
N GLY A 40 -2.39 -15.81 -16.89
CA GLY A 40 -3.24 -16.38 -15.84
C GLY A 40 -4.67 -15.86 -15.80
N ASN A 41 -4.92 -14.66 -16.33
CA ASN A 41 -6.22 -14.00 -16.34
C ASN A 41 -6.29 -12.96 -17.48
N PRO A 42 -6.39 -13.42 -18.75
CA PRO A 42 -6.38 -12.54 -19.93
C PRO A 42 -7.57 -11.56 -19.95
N ASP A 43 -8.69 -11.92 -19.33
CA ASP A 43 -9.89 -11.07 -19.22
C ASP A 43 -9.88 -10.13 -18.00
N TYR A 44 -8.72 -9.90 -17.36
CA TYR A 44 -8.64 -9.09 -16.14
C TYR A 44 -9.28 -7.71 -16.31
N TYR A 45 -8.88 -6.96 -17.34
CA TYR A 45 -9.40 -5.62 -17.59
C TYR A 45 -10.86 -5.60 -18.07
N LYS A 46 -11.28 -6.61 -18.84
CA LYS A 46 -12.68 -6.80 -19.26
C LYS A 46 -13.60 -6.95 -18.05
N ASN A 47 -13.16 -7.71 -17.05
CA ASN A 47 -13.97 -8.03 -15.87
C ASN A 47 -13.72 -7.10 -14.67
N TYR A 48 -12.73 -6.21 -14.74
CA TYR A 48 -12.27 -5.41 -13.60
C TYR A 48 -13.42 -4.66 -12.91
N ARG A 49 -14.17 -3.85 -13.67
CA ARG A 49 -15.25 -3.01 -13.13
C ARG A 49 -16.35 -3.86 -12.48
N ALA A 50 -16.73 -4.97 -13.10
CA ALA A 50 -17.74 -5.89 -12.57
C ALA A 50 -17.24 -6.56 -11.27
N LYS A 51 -15.98 -7.00 -11.23
CA LYS A 51 -15.37 -7.59 -10.03
C LYS A 51 -15.30 -6.60 -8.87
N ILE A 52 -14.95 -5.34 -9.12
CA ILE A 52 -14.96 -4.28 -8.09
C ILE A 52 -16.39 -4.01 -7.59
N ALA A 53 -17.36 -3.92 -8.50
CA ALA A 53 -18.77 -3.69 -8.14
C ALA A 53 -19.33 -4.79 -7.24
N ALA A 54 -18.90 -6.04 -7.44
CA ALA A 54 -19.34 -7.21 -6.68
C ALA A 54 -18.77 -7.31 -5.26
N VAL A 55 -17.69 -6.58 -4.92
CA VAL A 55 -17.04 -6.68 -3.60
C VAL A 55 -18.01 -6.32 -2.48
N THR A 56 -18.16 -7.18 -1.47
CA THR A 56 -19.04 -6.92 -0.34
C THR A 56 -18.29 -6.38 0.88
N LYS A 57 -19.01 -5.77 1.83
CA LYS A 57 -18.44 -5.37 3.13
C LYS A 57 -17.87 -6.57 3.89
N ALA A 58 -18.53 -7.73 3.78
CA ALA A 58 -18.07 -8.97 4.40
C ALA A 58 -16.72 -9.44 3.81
N ASP A 59 -16.54 -9.31 2.49
CA ASP A 59 -15.26 -9.63 1.84
C ASP A 59 -14.13 -8.73 2.34
N VAL A 60 -14.38 -7.41 2.42
CA VAL A 60 -13.40 -6.45 2.93
C VAL A 60 -13.01 -6.80 4.36
N GLN A 61 -13.99 -7.04 5.23
CA GLN A 61 -13.73 -7.40 6.63
C GLN A 61 -12.96 -8.72 6.77
N ARG A 62 -13.31 -9.73 5.97
CA ARG A 62 -12.63 -11.04 5.94
C ARG A 62 -11.17 -10.89 5.51
N VAL A 63 -10.91 -10.15 4.43
CA VAL A 63 -9.57 -9.93 3.88
C VAL A 63 -8.73 -9.06 4.83
N ALA A 64 -9.32 -8.02 5.43
CA ALA A 64 -8.66 -7.19 6.44
C ALA A 64 -8.18 -8.04 7.62
N LYS A 65 -9.05 -8.89 8.20
CA LYS A 65 -8.67 -9.81 9.29
C LYS A 65 -7.57 -10.80 8.90
N LYS A 66 -7.51 -11.19 7.62
CA LYS A 66 -6.51 -12.13 7.11
C LYS A 66 -5.13 -11.49 6.95
N TYR A 67 -5.05 -10.28 6.40
CA TYR A 67 -3.78 -9.68 5.98
C TYR A 67 -3.31 -8.53 6.86
N LEU A 68 -4.20 -7.75 7.48
CA LEU A 68 -3.83 -6.68 8.40
C LEU A 68 -3.58 -7.29 9.77
N LYS A 69 -2.32 -7.64 10.00
CA LYS A 69 -1.81 -8.24 11.24
C LYS A 69 -1.00 -7.18 11.99
N PRO A 70 -1.55 -6.54 13.05
CA PRO A 70 -0.85 -5.50 13.80
C PRO A 70 0.56 -5.92 14.26
N GLU A 71 0.73 -7.19 14.59
CA GLU A 71 1.98 -7.80 15.02
C GLU A 71 3.04 -7.93 13.91
N LYS A 72 2.66 -7.73 12.64
CA LYS A 72 3.55 -7.71 11.46
C LYS A 72 3.67 -6.31 10.85
N THR A 73 3.13 -5.29 11.49
CA THR A 73 3.20 -3.91 11.01
C THR A 73 4.62 -3.36 11.16
N VAL A 74 5.13 -2.76 10.09
CA VAL A 74 6.42 -2.05 10.07
C VAL A 74 6.14 -0.57 9.84
N VAL A 75 6.77 0.28 10.66
CA VAL A 75 6.67 1.74 10.54
C VAL A 75 8.09 2.31 10.37
N LEU A 76 8.31 3.04 9.28
CA LEU A 76 9.52 3.81 9.03
C LEU A 76 9.23 5.28 9.32
N ILE A 77 10.02 5.89 10.21
CA ILE A 77 9.91 7.31 10.58
C ILE A 77 11.19 8.01 10.16
N VAL A 78 11.06 9.10 9.39
CA VAL A 78 12.18 9.92 8.91
C VAL A 78 12.02 11.34 9.43
N GLY A 79 13.05 11.88 10.08
CA GLY A 79 13.04 13.24 10.63
C GLY A 79 14.06 13.43 11.76
N ASP A 80 13.89 14.49 12.56
CA ASP A 80 14.72 14.71 13.74
C ASP A 80 14.47 13.63 14.80
N LYS A 81 15.47 12.76 14.96
CA LYS A 81 15.47 11.63 15.89
C LYS A 81 15.11 12.07 17.32
N LYS A 82 15.65 13.19 17.80
CA LYS A 82 15.44 13.65 19.18
C LYS A 82 13.98 14.02 19.43
N THR A 83 13.33 14.62 18.45
CA THR A 83 11.91 14.97 18.51
C THR A 83 11.03 13.72 18.40
N ILE A 84 11.35 12.83 17.46
CA ILE A 84 10.56 11.59 17.24
C ILE A 84 10.51 10.75 18.51
N ILE A 85 11.66 10.46 19.13
CA ILE A 85 11.75 9.55 20.28
C ILE A 85 10.92 10.04 21.48
N LYS A 86 10.76 11.36 21.66
CA LYS A 86 9.94 11.93 22.74
C LYS A 86 8.46 11.53 22.61
N GLY A 87 7.99 11.24 21.40
CA GLY A 87 6.58 11.00 21.09
C GLY A 87 5.72 12.26 21.25
N HIS A 88 4.45 12.15 20.87
CA HIS A 88 3.49 13.25 21.03
C HIS A 88 3.11 13.44 22.52
N PRO A 89 2.95 14.67 23.01
CA PRO A 89 2.55 14.92 24.40
C PRO A 89 1.16 14.37 24.73
N ASP A 90 0.21 14.48 23.80
CA ASP A 90 -1.19 14.08 24.02
C ASP A 90 -1.47 12.59 23.75
N HIS A 91 -0.45 11.83 23.35
CA HIS A 91 -0.61 10.40 23.04
C HIS A 91 0.29 9.55 23.92
N PRO A 92 -0.27 8.54 24.62
CA PRO A 92 0.50 7.70 25.53
C PRO A 92 1.47 6.76 24.80
N VAL A 93 1.21 6.47 23.52
CA VAL A 93 2.04 5.56 22.72
C VAL A 93 3.32 6.28 22.29
N LYS A 94 4.46 5.77 22.75
CA LYS A 94 5.79 6.22 22.32
C LYS A 94 6.26 5.40 21.11
N PRO A 95 7.12 5.93 20.23
CA PRO A 95 7.61 5.20 19.05
C PRO A 95 8.20 3.83 19.38
N LYS A 96 8.86 3.70 20.54
CA LYS A 96 9.42 2.43 21.02
C LYS A 96 8.39 1.30 21.16
N ASN A 97 7.13 1.66 21.43
CA ASN A 97 6.04 0.72 21.65
C ASN A 97 4.97 0.83 20.55
N LEU A 98 5.28 1.47 19.42
CA LEU A 98 4.33 1.71 18.34
C LEU A 98 3.99 0.42 17.59
N THR A 99 4.97 -0.47 17.45
CA THR A 99 4.81 -1.80 16.85
C THR A 99 5.42 -2.86 17.75
N SER A 100 5.08 -4.13 17.50
CA SER A 100 5.65 -5.30 18.18
C SER A 100 7.16 -5.45 18.01
N GLY A 101 7.74 -4.87 16.95
CA GLY A 101 9.17 -4.97 16.63
C GLY A 101 10.08 -4.03 17.41
N GLY A 102 9.52 -3.14 18.23
CA GLY A 102 10.28 -2.12 18.94
C GLY A 102 10.84 -1.02 18.02
N LEU A 103 11.74 -0.19 18.57
CA LEU A 103 12.43 0.85 17.80
C LEU A 103 13.78 0.31 17.31
N ILE A 104 13.94 0.23 15.99
CA ILE A 104 15.21 -0.05 15.33
C ILE A 104 15.73 1.25 14.73
N GLU A 105 16.93 1.65 15.14
CA GLU A 105 17.59 2.81 14.58
C GLU A 105 18.38 2.40 13.33
N ILE A 106 18.01 2.98 12.19
CA ILE A 106 18.72 2.76 10.94
C ILE A 106 19.81 3.83 10.82
N PRO A 107 21.11 3.46 10.76
CA PRO A 107 22.16 4.44 10.58
C PRO A 107 22.05 5.07 9.19
N LEU A 108 22.44 6.34 9.09
CA LEU A 108 22.63 6.96 7.78
C LEU A 108 23.72 6.19 7.03
N ARG A 109 23.53 6.01 5.73
CA ARG A 109 24.47 5.31 4.86
C ARG A 109 25.06 6.29 3.86
N ASP A 110 26.33 6.11 3.53
CA ASP A 110 26.96 6.83 2.44
C ASP A 110 26.25 6.49 1.12
N PRO A 111 25.88 7.49 0.29
CA PRO A 111 25.10 7.24 -0.92
C PRO A 111 25.87 6.51 -2.03
N TYR A 112 27.20 6.51 -1.98
CA TYR A 112 28.07 5.85 -2.95
C TYR A 112 28.50 4.44 -2.52
N THR A 113 28.81 4.23 -1.23
CA THR A 113 29.28 2.93 -0.72
C THR A 113 28.19 2.10 -0.05
N LEU A 114 27.08 2.73 0.35
CA LEU A 114 26.00 2.14 1.17
C LEU A 114 26.44 1.65 2.56
N GLU A 115 27.66 1.99 2.98
CA GLU A 115 28.16 1.68 4.32
C GLU A 115 27.58 2.65 5.36
N PRO A 116 27.36 2.21 6.61
CA PRO A 116 26.95 3.11 7.68
C PRO A 116 27.98 4.24 7.90
N ILE A 117 27.49 5.48 7.92
CA ILE A 117 28.29 6.65 8.29
C ILE A 117 28.58 6.55 9.79
N LYS A 118 29.87 6.61 10.15
CA LYS A 118 30.35 6.56 11.54
C LYS A 118 30.03 7.84 12.31
#